data_AF-A0A7Y8LIZ5-F1
#
_entry.id   AF-A0A7Y8LIZ5-F1
#
_cell.length_a   1.000
_cell.length_b   1.000
_cell.length_c   1.000
_cell.angle_alpha   90.00
_cell.angle_beta   90.00
_cell.angle_gamma   90.00
#
_symmetry.space_group_name_H-M   'P 1'
#
loop_
_entity.id
_entity.type
_entity.pdbx_description
1 polymer ?
#
loop_
_entity_poly.entity_id
_entity_poly.type
_entity_poly.pdbx_seq_one_letter_code
_entity_poly.pdbx_strand_id
1 'polypeptide(L)'
;MPTPVEFMRQYRNLQVNAVVEDPVARVCRTAMYTVQLRKYFMMSWADGTEERRDYNEVTRGSNDDAWFQANKERIRTAAMGKGAPRDYELALEWAVRSRKIRNVTQAALQTYCDEHLGIDCSGFVTNYLVACGKRTYSSDTLRNTGAASYFRPAAAVNDPTQVRQGDLLVWMNGNAVKTNPGHVAVVESYVAQSRPGGNMRVVEATGASGANPKLLDSMYTVEQIIPKGGSVPAMILVVKRHGVSGSRVVVIRV
;
A
#
# COMPACT_ATOMS: atom_id res chain seq x y z
N MET A 1 -10.19 -16.03 -1.24
CA MET A 1 -9.21 -14.97 -0.92
C MET A 1 -9.17 -14.01 -2.10
N PRO A 2 -9.13 -12.69 -1.90
CA PRO A 2 -9.05 -11.75 -3.02
C PRO A 2 -7.74 -11.92 -3.77
N THR A 3 -7.75 -11.74 -5.09
CA THR A 3 -6.51 -11.57 -5.86
C THR A 3 -5.82 -10.26 -5.46
N PRO A 4 -4.50 -10.12 -5.68
CA PRO A 4 -3.79 -8.86 -5.46
C PRO A 4 -4.45 -7.65 -6.17
N VAL A 5 -4.90 -7.82 -7.42
CA VAL A 5 -5.61 -6.76 -8.15
C VAL A 5 -6.97 -6.44 -7.55
N GLU A 6 -7.78 -7.44 -7.18
CA GLU A 6 -9.07 -7.21 -6.50
C GLU A 6 -8.90 -6.49 -5.18
N PHE A 7 -7.87 -6.85 -4.41
CA PHE A 7 -7.57 -6.19 -3.14
C PHE A 7 -7.13 -4.73 -3.34
N MET A 8 -6.24 -4.48 -4.31
CA MET A 8 -5.84 -3.11 -4.67
C MET A 8 -7.04 -2.25 -5.07
N ARG A 9 -8.02 -2.81 -5.80
CA ARG A 9 -9.22 -2.07 -6.20
C ARG A 9 -10.02 -1.54 -5.00
N GLN A 10 -9.94 -2.16 -3.82
CA GLN A 10 -10.60 -1.64 -2.63
C GLN A 10 -10.02 -0.28 -2.21
N TYR A 11 -8.70 -0.10 -2.28
CA TYR A 11 -8.05 1.21 -2.04
C TYR A 11 -8.34 2.25 -3.12
N ARG A 12 -8.74 1.82 -4.32
CA ARG A 12 -9.15 2.71 -5.42
C ARG A 12 -10.65 3.00 -5.42
N ASN A 13 -11.41 2.44 -4.48
CA ASN A 13 -12.86 2.61 -4.40
C ASN A 13 -13.30 2.79 -2.93
N LEU A 14 -12.58 3.61 -2.17
CA LEU A 14 -12.88 3.89 -0.77
C LEU A 14 -14.25 4.56 -0.67
N GLN A 15 -15.13 4.04 0.18
CA GLN A 15 -16.47 4.59 0.38
C GLN A 15 -16.48 5.51 1.61
N VAL A 16 -16.73 6.80 1.39
CA VAL A 16 -16.75 7.80 2.46
C VAL A 16 -18.17 8.30 2.67
N ASN A 17 -18.70 8.05 3.86
CA ASN A 17 -19.97 8.61 4.29
C ASN A 17 -19.76 10.04 4.80
N ALA A 18 -20.55 10.97 4.30
CA ALA A 18 -20.53 12.35 4.75
C ALA A 18 -21.94 12.89 4.92
N VAL A 19 -22.16 13.61 6.02
CA VAL A 19 -23.38 14.38 6.22
C VAL A 19 -23.24 15.69 5.45
N VAL A 20 -24.13 15.92 4.50
CA VAL A 20 -24.16 17.12 3.67
C VAL A 20 -25.46 17.87 3.87
N GLU A 21 -25.38 19.20 3.95
CA GLU A 21 -26.54 20.06 3.96
C GLU A 21 -27.12 20.12 2.54
N ASP A 22 -28.41 19.81 2.40
CA ASP A 22 -29.17 20.05 1.20
C ASP A 22 -29.85 21.42 1.34
N PRO A 23 -29.32 22.49 0.71
CA PRO A 23 -29.87 23.83 0.88
C PRO A 23 -31.27 23.98 0.27
N VAL A 24 -31.63 23.11 -0.70
CA VAL A 24 -32.94 23.13 -1.35
C VAL A 24 -33.98 22.49 -0.45
N ALA A 25 -33.67 21.31 0.09
CA ALA A 25 -34.56 20.59 0.99
C ALA A 25 -34.48 21.06 2.46
N ARG A 26 -33.49 21.91 2.81
CA ARG A 26 -33.17 22.38 4.16
C ARG A 26 -33.01 21.24 5.18
N VAL A 27 -32.44 20.12 4.74
CA VAL A 27 -32.18 18.94 5.58
C VAL A 27 -30.73 18.49 5.44
N CYS A 28 -30.22 17.83 6.47
CA CYS A 28 -28.97 17.10 6.40
C CYS A 28 -29.25 15.70 5.84
N ARG A 29 -28.50 15.29 4.81
CA ARG A 29 -28.57 13.94 4.25
C ARG A 29 -27.20 13.28 4.28
N THR A 30 -27.19 11.96 4.38
CA THR A 30 -25.95 11.20 4.21
C THR A 30 -25.72 10.99 2.71
N ALA A 31 -24.57 11.44 2.23
CA ALA A 31 -24.07 11.17 0.90
C ALA A 31 -22.86 10.22 0.99
N MET A 32 -22.71 9.38 -0.03
CA MET A 32 -21.60 8.45 -0.15
C MET A 32 -20.73 8.87 -1.33
N TYR A 33 -19.44 9.06 -1.08
CA TYR A 33 -18.44 9.46 -2.07
C TYR A 33 -17.42 8.35 -2.29
N THR A 34 -16.90 8.24 -3.51
CA THR A 34 -15.89 7.22 -3.86
C THR A 34 -14.53 7.87 -4.04
N VAL A 35 -13.56 7.59 -3.16
CA VAL A 35 -12.22 8.19 -3.18
C VAL A 35 -11.17 7.15 -3.57
N GLN A 36 -10.12 7.59 -4.25
CA GLN A 36 -9.01 6.72 -4.65
C GLN A 36 -7.74 7.09 -3.89
N LEU A 37 -7.07 6.10 -3.29
CA LEU A 37 -5.76 6.29 -2.70
C LEU A 37 -4.66 6.20 -3.77
N ARG A 38 -4.04 7.34 -4.10
CA ARG A 38 -3.10 7.45 -5.25
C ARG A 38 -1.65 7.79 -4.85
N LYS A 39 -1.43 8.34 -3.66
CA LYS A 39 -0.11 8.77 -3.15
C LYS A 39 0.64 7.57 -2.55
N TYR A 40 1.94 7.51 -2.81
CA TYR A 40 2.85 6.64 -2.05
C TYR A 40 3.34 7.40 -0.83
N PHE A 41 3.40 6.70 0.30
CA PHE A 41 3.84 7.29 1.56
C PHE A 41 5.03 6.51 2.09
N MET A 42 6.21 7.13 2.10
CA MET A 42 7.38 6.56 2.75
C MET A 42 7.44 7.12 4.16
N MET A 43 7.34 6.26 5.19
CA MET A 43 7.35 6.73 6.57
C MET A 43 8.68 7.40 6.93
N SER A 44 8.69 8.74 7.02
CA SER A 44 9.76 9.54 7.61
C SER A 44 9.19 10.42 8.72
N TRP A 45 9.48 10.08 9.97
CA TRP A 45 8.91 10.74 11.16
C TRP A 45 9.79 11.86 11.73
N ALA A 46 10.83 12.26 11.01
CA ALA A 46 11.66 13.37 11.45
C ALA A 46 10.80 14.65 11.57
N ASP A 47 11.05 15.43 12.62
CA ASP A 47 10.30 16.68 12.79
C ASP A 47 10.57 17.62 11.62
N GLY A 48 9.51 18.28 11.15
CA GLY A 48 9.55 19.18 10.00
C GLY A 48 9.33 18.53 8.63
N THR A 49 9.20 17.19 8.55
CA THR A 49 8.88 16.52 7.28
C THR A 49 7.42 16.70 6.86
N GLU A 50 7.14 16.55 5.57
CA GLU A 50 5.77 16.55 5.04
C GLU A 50 4.94 15.44 5.69
N GLU A 51 5.52 14.24 5.83
CA GLU A 51 4.84 13.07 6.36
C GLU A 51 4.42 13.27 7.82
N ARG A 52 5.25 13.96 8.62
CA ARG A 52 4.91 14.32 10.00
C ARG A 52 3.77 15.33 10.05
N ARG A 53 3.76 16.32 9.16
CA ARG A 53 2.67 17.31 9.06
C ARG A 53 1.36 16.65 8.64
N ASP A 54 1.38 15.82 7.60
CA ASP A 54 0.22 15.07 7.12
C ASP A 54 -0.36 14.16 8.20
N TYR A 55 0.51 13.43 8.91
CA TYR A 55 0.08 12.60 10.04
C TYR A 55 -0.61 13.41 11.13
N ASN A 56 -0.03 14.55 11.52
CA ASN A 56 -0.64 15.41 12.52
C ASN A 56 -1.96 15.98 12.02
N GLU A 57 -2.06 16.37 10.74
CA GLU A 57 -3.29 16.89 10.16
C GLU A 57 -4.40 15.84 10.16
N VAL A 58 -4.12 14.61 9.73
CA VAL A 58 -5.11 13.52 9.72
C VAL A 58 -5.51 13.14 11.15
N THR A 59 -4.56 13.03 12.07
CA THR A 59 -4.78 12.47 13.41
C THR A 59 -5.15 13.49 14.49
N ARG A 60 -5.13 14.78 14.19
CA ARG A 60 -5.61 15.83 15.11
C ARG A 60 -7.11 15.63 15.37
N GLY A 61 -7.47 15.57 16.65
CA GLY A 61 -8.85 15.44 17.12
C GLY A 61 -9.00 15.73 18.61
N SER A 62 -10.23 15.61 19.12
CA SER A 62 -10.59 15.93 20.50
C SER A 62 -10.59 14.69 21.40
N ASN A 63 -10.19 14.86 22.66
CA ASN A 63 -10.32 13.81 23.67
C ASN A 63 -11.77 13.54 24.06
N ASP A 64 -12.67 14.49 23.81
CA ASP A 64 -14.08 14.43 24.19
C ASP A 64 -14.99 13.93 23.05
N ASP A 65 -14.45 13.77 21.83
CA ASP A 65 -15.21 13.22 20.70
C ASP A 65 -15.22 11.69 20.75
N ALA A 66 -16.34 11.12 21.18
CA ALA A 66 -16.49 9.67 21.33
C ALA A 66 -16.28 8.89 20.03
N TRP A 67 -16.70 9.45 18.88
CA TRP A 67 -16.52 8.79 17.58
C TRP A 67 -15.04 8.75 17.21
N PHE A 68 -14.33 9.86 17.42
CA PHE A 68 -12.88 9.90 17.19
C PHE A 68 -12.16 8.95 18.13
N GLN A 69 -12.47 8.95 19.43
CA GLN A 69 -11.82 8.06 20.39
C GLN A 69 -12.01 6.57 20.04
N ALA A 70 -13.19 6.18 19.54
CA ALA A 70 -13.46 4.82 19.09
C ALA A 70 -12.66 4.41 17.84
N ASN A 71 -12.27 5.37 17.00
CA ASN A 71 -11.64 5.10 15.69
C ASN A 71 -10.17 5.57 15.60
N LYS A 72 -9.65 6.25 16.62
CA LYS A 72 -8.36 6.96 16.59
C LYS A 72 -7.19 6.09 16.14
N GLU A 73 -7.13 4.84 16.59
CA GLU A 73 -6.02 3.95 16.24
C GLU A 73 -6.05 3.53 14.77
N ARG A 74 -7.25 3.36 14.20
CA ARG A 74 -7.42 3.04 12.78
C ARG A 74 -7.06 4.26 11.92
N ILE A 75 -7.51 5.45 12.33
CA ILE A 75 -7.15 6.73 11.70
C ILE A 75 -5.63 6.93 11.72
N ARG A 76 -4.98 6.70 12.87
CA ARG A 76 -3.51 6.75 13.00
C ARG A 76 -2.83 5.76 12.05
N THR A 77 -3.31 4.52 12.00
CA THR A 77 -2.73 3.50 11.12
C THR A 77 -2.86 3.86 9.63
N ALA A 78 -3.98 4.45 9.21
CA ALA A 78 -4.14 5.00 7.85
C ALA A 78 -3.18 6.17 7.58
N ALA A 79 -3.05 7.10 8.53
CA ALA A 79 -2.13 8.25 8.45
C ALA A 79 -0.64 7.82 8.38
N MET A 80 -0.30 6.63 8.86
CA MET A 80 1.04 6.04 8.74
C MET A 80 1.28 5.32 7.39
N GLY A 81 0.30 5.30 6.49
CA GLY A 81 0.39 4.53 5.26
C GLY A 81 0.24 3.01 5.44
N LYS A 82 -0.29 2.58 6.60
CA LYS A 82 -0.38 1.17 7.00
C LYS A 82 -1.82 0.67 7.12
N GLY A 83 -2.82 1.49 6.79
CA GLY A 83 -4.23 1.17 6.96
C GLY A 83 -4.75 0.08 6.01
N ALA A 84 -5.75 -0.67 6.46
CA ALA A 84 -6.67 -1.37 5.57
C ALA A 84 -7.58 -0.35 4.85
N PRO A 85 -8.27 -0.69 3.74
CA PRO A 85 -9.14 0.24 3.03
C PRO A 85 -10.13 0.98 3.96
N ARG A 86 -10.79 0.24 4.86
CA ARG A 86 -11.74 0.80 5.83
C ARG A 86 -11.10 1.76 6.85
N ASP A 87 -9.79 1.70 7.07
CA ASP A 87 -9.09 2.65 7.95
C ASP A 87 -8.96 4.02 7.27
N TYR A 88 -8.73 4.03 5.95
CA TYR A 88 -8.71 5.25 5.15
C TYR A 88 -10.10 5.87 5.02
N GLU A 89 -11.15 5.04 4.87
CA GLU A 89 -12.54 5.51 4.88
C GLU A 89 -12.86 6.26 6.18
N LEU A 90 -12.45 5.71 7.32
CA LEU A 90 -12.61 6.37 8.63
C LEU A 90 -11.77 7.65 8.75
N ALA A 91 -10.55 7.68 8.21
CA ALA A 91 -9.73 8.88 8.21
C ALA A 91 -10.39 10.02 7.39
N LEU A 92 -11.00 9.68 6.25
CA LEU A 92 -11.72 10.64 5.41
C LEU A 92 -13.05 11.07 6.04
N GLU A 93 -13.80 10.15 6.65
CA GLU A 93 -15.00 10.49 7.44
C GLU A 93 -14.63 11.41 8.60
N TRP A 94 -13.49 11.19 9.24
CA TRP A 94 -12.99 12.08 10.29
C TRP A 94 -12.68 13.48 9.76
N ALA A 95 -12.07 13.60 8.58
CA ALA A 95 -11.78 14.90 7.97
C ALA A 95 -13.06 15.72 7.69
N VAL A 96 -14.15 15.05 7.34
CA VAL A 96 -15.47 15.67 7.20
C VAL A 96 -16.03 16.07 8.57
N ARG A 97 -16.10 15.13 9.53
CA ARG A 97 -16.67 15.37 10.88
C ARG A 97 -15.97 16.49 11.63
N SER A 98 -14.64 16.56 11.51
CA SER A 98 -13.80 17.57 12.14
C SER A 98 -13.69 18.88 11.36
N ARG A 99 -14.48 19.05 10.29
CA ARG A 99 -14.54 20.25 9.43
C ARG A 99 -13.20 20.64 8.79
N LYS A 100 -12.29 19.68 8.60
CA LYS A 100 -11.07 19.86 7.79
C LYS A 100 -11.43 20.04 6.32
N ILE A 101 -12.50 19.38 5.87
CA ILE A 101 -13.16 19.63 4.59
C ILE A 101 -14.43 20.44 4.85
N ARG A 102 -14.40 21.75 4.54
CA ARG A 102 -15.54 22.65 4.78
C ARG A 102 -16.69 22.43 3.81
N ASN A 103 -16.38 22.31 2.51
CA ASN A 103 -17.35 22.11 1.45
C ASN A 103 -17.20 20.69 0.91
N VAL A 104 -17.99 19.76 1.46
CA VAL A 104 -17.87 18.35 1.11
C VAL A 104 -18.37 18.11 -0.31
N THR A 105 -17.43 17.74 -1.18
CA THR A 105 -17.68 17.31 -2.55
C THR A 105 -16.77 16.15 -2.88
N GLN A 106 -17.07 15.43 -3.96
CA GLN A 106 -16.21 14.37 -4.48
C GLN A 106 -14.78 14.88 -4.74
N ALA A 107 -14.65 16.09 -5.31
CA ALA A 107 -13.36 16.71 -5.58
C ALA A 107 -12.61 17.08 -4.29
N ALA A 108 -13.28 17.72 -3.33
CA ALA A 108 -12.65 18.13 -2.07
C ALA A 108 -12.16 16.94 -1.24
N LEU A 109 -12.91 15.84 -1.21
CA LEU A 109 -12.50 14.59 -0.57
C LEU A 109 -11.29 13.96 -1.26
N GLN A 110 -11.28 13.93 -2.59
CA GLN A 110 -10.14 13.43 -3.35
C GLN A 110 -8.89 14.30 -3.14
N THR A 111 -9.03 15.62 -3.14
CA THR A 111 -7.93 16.56 -2.86
C THR A 111 -7.35 16.32 -1.47
N TYR A 112 -8.19 16.23 -0.43
CA TYR A 112 -7.72 15.94 0.93
C TYR A 112 -6.98 14.60 1.01
N CYS A 113 -7.50 13.57 0.32
CA CYS A 113 -6.84 12.27 0.25
C CYS A 113 -5.48 12.36 -0.45
N ASP A 114 -5.40 13.04 -1.60
CA ASP A 114 -4.17 13.18 -2.38
C ASP A 114 -3.12 14.04 -1.64
N GLU A 115 -3.55 15.00 -0.82
CA GLU A 115 -2.65 15.84 -0.03
C GLU A 115 -2.09 15.08 1.19
N HIS A 116 -2.94 14.38 1.96
CA HIS A 116 -2.57 13.93 3.31
C HIS A 116 -2.52 12.42 3.51
N LEU A 117 -3.01 11.62 2.57
CA LEU A 117 -3.09 10.16 2.72
C LEU A 117 -2.34 9.47 1.60
N GLY A 118 -1.47 8.53 1.96
CA GLY A 118 -0.86 7.61 1.02
C GLY A 118 -0.74 6.22 1.61
N ILE A 119 -0.15 5.30 0.85
CA ILE A 119 0.11 3.93 1.30
C ILE A 119 1.58 3.56 1.12
N ASP A 120 2.12 2.92 2.14
CA ASP A 120 3.46 2.34 2.13
C ASP A 120 3.45 0.96 1.46
N CYS A 121 4.58 0.58 0.85
CA CYS A 121 4.76 -0.72 0.19
C CYS A 121 4.42 -1.89 1.10
N SER A 122 4.96 -1.88 2.32
CA SER A 122 4.70 -2.92 3.32
C SER A 122 3.36 -2.74 4.02
N GLY A 123 2.80 -1.53 4.05
CA GLY A 123 1.41 -1.30 4.44
C GLY A 123 0.42 -2.05 3.54
N PHE A 124 0.58 -1.89 2.21
CA PHE A 124 -0.24 -2.62 1.24
C PHE A 124 -0.09 -4.14 1.37
N VAL A 125 1.15 -4.64 1.37
CA VAL A 125 1.42 -6.09 1.45
C VAL A 125 0.88 -6.69 2.74
N THR A 126 1.08 -6.04 3.89
CA THR A 126 0.60 -6.58 5.17
C THR A 126 -0.91 -6.70 5.20
N ASN A 127 -1.63 -5.67 4.73
CA ASN A 127 -3.09 -5.71 4.67
C ASN A 127 -3.61 -6.73 3.65
N TYR A 128 -2.92 -6.94 2.53
CA TYR A 128 -3.25 -8.01 1.59
C TYR A 128 -3.16 -9.39 2.26
N LEU A 129 -2.09 -9.64 3.02
CA LEU A 129 -1.93 -10.90 3.75
C LEU A 129 -2.99 -11.09 4.84
N VAL A 130 -3.39 -10.01 5.51
CA VAL A 130 -4.52 -10.02 6.44
C VAL A 130 -5.82 -10.40 5.74
N ALA A 131 -6.13 -9.77 4.60
CA ALA A 131 -7.34 -10.05 3.83
C ALA A 131 -7.39 -11.49 3.27
N CYS A 132 -6.22 -12.09 3.05
CA CYS A 132 -6.07 -13.49 2.68
C CYS A 132 -6.09 -14.46 3.90
N GLY A 133 -6.22 -13.97 5.13
CA GLY A 133 -6.17 -14.81 6.34
C GLY A 133 -4.78 -15.37 6.67
N LYS A 134 -3.72 -14.82 6.07
CA LYS A 134 -2.32 -15.25 6.30
C LYS A 134 -1.64 -14.49 7.44
N ARG A 135 -2.26 -13.40 7.91
CA ARG A 135 -1.83 -12.62 9.08
C ARG A 135 -3.03 -12.12 9.87
N THR A 136 -2.87 -11.96 11.18
CA THR A 136 -3.87 -11.35 12.04
C THR A 136 -3.76 -9.82 11.97
N TYR A 137 -4.89 -9.14 11.77
CA TYR A 137 -4.96 -7.69 11.84
C TYR A 137 -4.68 -7.21 13.27
N SER A 138 -3.64 -6.39 13.44
CA SER A 138 -3.42 -5.63 14.67
C SER A 138 -2.56 -4.40 14.36
N SER A 139 -2.66 -3.36 15.18
CA SER A 139 -1.80 -2.18 15.06
C SER A 139 -0.32 -2.56 15.10
N ASP A 140 0.06 -3.53 15.94
CA ASP A 140 1.44 -4.00 16.06
C ASP A 140 1.91 -4.72 14.80
N THR A 141 1.08 -5.61 14.24
CA THR A 141 1.37 -6.31 12.98
C THR A 141 1.63 -5.30 11.86
N LEU A 142 0.80 -4.25 11.77
CA LEU A 142 0.86 -3.28 10.67
C LEU A 142 2.01 -2.29 10.82
N ARG A 143 2.23 -1.75 12.02
CA ARG A 143 3.19 -0.68 12.27
C ARG A 143 4.64 -1.18 12.36
N ASN A 144 4.85 -2.41 12.82
CA ASN A 144 6.20 -2.97 13.00
C ASN A 144 6.68 -3.82 11.82
N THR A 145 5.90 -3.93 10.75
CA THR A 145 6.31 -4.66 9.55
C THR A 145 6.87 -3.70 8.50
N GLY A 146 8.16 -3.86 8.18
CA GLY A 146 8.84 -3.21 7.06
C GLY A 146 9.12 -4.17 5.91
N ALA A 147 9.45 -3.64 4.72
CA ALA A 147 9.70 -4.46 3.52
C ALA A 147 10.74 -5.57 3.73
N ALA A 148 11.87 -5.26 4.38
CA ALA A 148 12.94 -6.24 4.61
C ALA A 148 12.53 -7.41 5.53
N SER A 149 11.55 -7.21 6.42
CA SER A 149 11.07 -8.26 7.33
C SER A 149 10.40 -9.43 6.62
N TYR A 150 10.00 -9.25 5.35
CA TYR A 150 9.46 -10.31 4.52
C TYR A 150 10.52 -11.24 3.94
N PHE A 151 11.80 -10.86 3.96
CA PHE A 151 12.85 -11.73 3.48
C PHE A 151 13.07 -12.91 4.44
N ARG A 152 12.74 -14.12 3.99
CA ARG A 152 12.96 -15.37 4.74
C ARG A 152 13.54 -16.43 3.80
N PRO A 153 14.86 -16.69 3.81
CA PRO A 153 15.50 -17.65 2.90
C PRO A 153 14.86 -19.04 2.88
N ALA A 154 14.36 -19.51 4.04
CA ALA A 154 13.68 -20.79 4.17
C ALA A 154 12.32 -20.85 3.43
N ALA A 155 11.70 -19.70 3.17
CA ALA A 155 10.45 -19.58 2.42
C ALA A 155 10.66 -19.09 0.98
N ALA A 156 11.91 -18.97 0.53
CA ALA A 156 12.22 -18.49 -0.80
C ALA A 156 11.84 -19.53 -1.87
N VAL A 157 11.17 -19.06 -2.92
CA VAL A 157 10.89 -19.84 -4.12
C VAL A 157 12.15 -19.83 -4.98
N ASN A 158 12.80 -20.98 -5.13
CA ASN A 158 14.09 -21.10 -5.83
C ASN A 158 13.98 -21.73 -7.24
N ASP A 159 12.76 -21.94 -7.71
CA ASP A 159 12.45 -22.41 -9.06
C ASP A 159 11.50 -21.38 -9.70
N PRO A 160 11.87 -20.74 -10.82
CA PRO A 160 11.04 -19.73 -11.46
C PRO A 160 9.69 -20.29 -11.91
N THR A 161 9.61 -21.57 -12.26
CA THR A 161 8.36 -22.21 -12.68
C THR A 161 7.34 -22.37 -11.54
N GLN A 162 7.79 -22.21 -10.30
CA GLN A 162 6.96 -22.33 -9.09
C GLN A 162 6.43 -21.00 -8.56
N VAL A 163 6.80 -19.87 -9.18
CA VAL A 163 6.29 -18.54 -8.81
C VAL A 163 4.80 -18.45 -9.14
N ARG A 164 3.98 -18.02 -8.17
CA ARG A 164 2.52 -18.00 -8.29
C ARG A 164 1.90 -16.73 -7.72
N GLN A 165 0.62 -16.54 -8.02
CA GLN A 165 -0.18 -15.44 -7.46
C GLN A 165 -0.11 -15.43 -5.92
N GLY A 166 0.09 -14.25 -5.34
CA GLY A 166 0.21 -14.03 -3.91
C GLY A 166 1.60 -14.26 -3.33
N ASP A 167 2.58 -14.68 -4.13
CA ASP A 167 3.99 -14.62 -3.72
C ASP A 167 4.45 -13.17 -3.58
N LEU A 168 5.44 -12.95 -2.72
CA LEU A 168 5.99 -11.62 -2.48
C LEU A 168 7.29 -11.43 -3.25
N LEU A 169 7.46 -10.25 -3.84
CA LEU A 169 8.75 -9.79 -4.34
C LEU A 169 9.39 -8.92 -3.27
N VAL A 170 10.59 -9.30 -2.80
CA VAL A 170 11.37 -8.52 -1.83
C VAL A 170 12.63 -8.01 -2.49
N TRP A 171 12.90 -6.70 -2.39
CA TRP A 171 14.03 -6.08 -3.07
C TRP A 171 15.37 -6.40 -2.41
N MET A 172 16.38 -6.61 -3.25
CA MET A 172 17.74 -6.94 -2.85
C MET A 172 18.72 -5.84 -3.28
N ASN A 173 19.79 -5.68 -2.52
CA ASN A 173 21.01 -4.96 -2.91
C ASN A 173 22.14 -5.99 -3.06
N GLY A 174 22.52 -6.30 -4.31
CA GLY A 174 23.39 -7.44 -4.59
C GLY A 174 22.73 -8.75 -4.13
N ASN A 175 23.36 -9.44 -3.16
CA ASN A 175 22.86 -10.68 -2.58
C ASN A 175 22.22 -10.49 -1.18
N ALA A 176 22.17 -9.26 -0.67
CA ALA A 176 21.57 -8.93 0.63
C ALA A 176 20.19 -8.28 0.47
N VAL A 177 19.31 -8.44 1.45
CA VAL A 177 18.02 -7.74 1.47
C VAL A 177 18.25 -6.23 1.56
N LYS A 178 17.51 -5.45 0.78
CA LYS A 178 17.58 -4.00 0.83
C LYS A 178 16.77 -3.47 2.02
N THR A 179 17.38 -2.68 2.90
CA THR A 179 16.74 -2.15 4.12
C THR A 179 16.46 -0.65 4.09
N ASN A 180 17.26 0.15 3.37
CA ASN A 180 17.22 1.64 3.45
C ASN A 180 17.22 2.33 2.07
N PRO A 181 16.05 2.65 1.49
CA PRO A 181 14.75 2.05 1.76
C PRO A 181 14.64 0.67 1.09
N GLY A 182 14.08 -0.30 1.81
CA GLY A 182 13.63 -1.56 1.23
C GLY A 182 12.38 -1.38 0.38
N HIS A 183 11.95 -2.45 -0.31
CA HIS A 183 10.69 -2.47 -1.05
C HIS A 183 10.10 -3.89 -1.11
N VAL A 184 8.78 -3.98 -1.14
CA VAL A 184 8.04 -5.24 -1.24
C VAL A 184 6.80 -5.07 -2.10
N ALA A 185 6.46 -6.10 -2.86
CA ALA A 185 5.29 -6.13 -3.75
C ALA A 185 4.67 -7.53 -3.80
N VAL A 186 3.48 -7.65 -4.40
CA VAL A 186 2.75 -8.92 -4.53
C VAL A 186 2.68 -9.34 -6.00
N VAL A 187 3.00 -10.60 -6.29
CA VAL A 187 2.83 -11.20 -7.61
C VAL A 187 1.34 -11.43 -7.88
N GLU A 188 0.83 -10.84 -8.96
CA GLU A 188 -0.51 -11.12 -9.48
C GLU A 188 -0.48 -12.34 -10.41
N SER A 189 0.48 -12.38 -11.33
CA SER A 189 0.67 -13.50 -12.24
C SER A 189 2.11 -13.55 -12.74
N TYR A 190 2.56 -14.74 -13.13
CA TYR A 190 3.87 -14.95 -13.73
C TYR A 190 3.80 -16.04 -14.79
N VAL A 191 4.53 -15.82 -15.89
CA VAL A 191 4.80 -16.86 -16.89
C VAL A 191 6.31 -17.01 -16.99
N ALA A 192 6.81 -18.23 -16.77
CA ALA A 192 8.23 -18.58 -16.80
C ALA A 192 8.80 -18.64 -18.23
N GLN A 193 8.49 -17.63 -19.04
CA GLN A 193 8.91 -17.47 -20.43
C GLN A 193 9.10 -15.98 -20.71
N SER A 194 10.06 -15.62 -21.55
CA SER A 194 10.23 -14.23 -21.98
C SER A 194 9.02 -13.79 -22.81
N ARG A 195 8.49 -12.60 -22.53
CA ARG A 195 7.35 -12.03 -23.25
C ARG A 195 7.56 -10.54 -23.54
N PRO A 196 7.31 -10.06 -24.77
CA PRO A 196 7.22 -8.63 -25.05
C PRO A 196 6.22 -7.97 -24.11
N GLY A 197 6.59 -6.83 -23.51
CA GLY A 197 5.76 -6.12 -22.54
C GLY A 197 5.82 -6.66 -21.11
N GLY A 198 6.58 -7.71 -20.84
CA GLY A 198 6.79 -8.28 -19.50
C GLY A 198 6.12 -9.64 -19.31
N ASN A 199 6.64 -10.42 -18.37
CA ASN A 199 6.20 -11.77 -18.06
C ASN A 199 5.76 -11.97 -16.61
N MET A 200 5.77 -10.90 -15.80
CA MET A 200 5.29 -10.90 -14.43
C MET A 200 4.38 -9.70 -14.20
N ARG A 201 3.14 -9.92 -13.80
CA ARG A 201 2.24 -8.86 -13.33
C ARG A 201 2.38 -8.73 -11.82
N VAL A 202 2.62 -7.51 -11.36
CA VAL A 202 2.94 -7.20 -9.95
C VAL A 202 2.05 -6.08 -9.48
N VAL A 203 1.51 -6.20 -8.26
CA VAL A 203 0.78 -5.14 -7.57
C VAL A 203 1.64 -4.56 -6.46
N GLU A 204 1.80 -3.24 -6.45
CA GLU A 204 2.67 -2.53 -5.51
C GLU A 204 2.15 -1.13 -5.19
N ALA A 205 2.48 -0.66 -3.98
CA ALA A 205 2.55 0.76 -3.66
C ALA A 205 4.02 1.19 -3.78
N THR A 206 4.35 2.14 -4.66
CA THR A 206 5.75 2.42 -5.05
C THR A 206 6.08 3.90 -5.10
N GLY A 207 7.27 4.26 -4.61
CA GLY A 207 7.85 5.60 -4.76
C GLY A 207 8.53 5.84 -6.11
N ALA A 208 8.45 4.91 -7.06
CA ALA A 208 9.06 5.07 -8.38
C ALA A 208 8.49 6.31 -9.10
N SER A 209 9.37 7.14 -9.66
CA SER A 209 8.98 8.39 -10.33
C SER A 209 8.00 8.16 -11.49
N GLY A 210 8.25 7.13 -12.32
CA GLY A 210 7.42 6.78 -13.47
C GLY A 210 6.07 6.12 -13.16
N ALA A 211 5.74 5.83 -11.89
CA ALA A 211 4.47 5.23 -11.52
C ALA A 211 3.39 6.31 -11.27
N ASN A 212 2.24 6.21 -11.94
CA ASN A 212 1.06 7.03 -11.67
C ASN A 212 -0.23 6.26 -12.03
N PRO A 213 -1.15 5.99 -11.07
CA PRO A 213 -1.06 6.29 -9.63
C PRO A 213 0.05 5.49 -8.96
N LYS A 214 0.39 5.82 -7.71
CA LYS A 214 1.50 5.15 -6.99
C LYS A 214 1.14 3.80 -6.37
N LEU A 215 -0.16 3.52 -6.20
CA LEU A 215 -0.68 2.18 -5.94
C LEU A 215 -1.20 1.62 -7.26
N LEU A 216 -0.51 0.63 -7.82
CA LEU A 216 -0.79 0.10 -9.15
C LEU A 216 -0.48 -1.37 -9.32
N ASP A 217 -1.06 -1.95 -10.36
CA ASP A 217 -0.55 -3.14 -11.00
C ASP A 217 0.29 -2.76 -12.22
N SER A 218 1.41 -3.45 -12.42
CA SER A 218 2.32 -3.17 -13.53
C SER A 218 2.96 -4.45 -14.06
N MET A 219 3.34 -4.41 -15.32
CA MET A 219 4.08 -5.50 -15.96
C MET A 219 5.58 -5.30 -15.76
N TYR A 220 6.22 -6.34 -15.25
CA TYR A 220 7.65 -6.46 -15.10
C TYR A 220 8.19 -7.45 -16.14
N THR A 221 9.41 -7.20 -16.59
CA THR A 221 10.16 -8.17 -17.41
C THR A 221 11.25 -8.78 -16.56
N VAL A 222 11.27 -10.11 -16.42
CA VAL A 222 12.44 -10.82 -15.87
C VAL A 222 13.53 -10.84 -16.93
N GLU A 223 14.60 -10.08 -16.70
CA GLU A 223 15.74 -9.91 -17.61
C GLU A 223 16.80 -10.99 -17.39
N GLN A 224 16.98 -11.42 -16.14
CA GLN A 224 17.96 -12.44 -15.76
C GLN A 224 17.46 -13.22 -14.53
N ILE A 225 17.82 -14.49 -14.45
CA ILE A 225 17.62 -15.35 -13.28
C ILE A 225 18.99 -15.74 -12.75
N ILE A 226 19.25 -15.45 -11.48
CA ILE A 226 20.47 -15.85 -10.77
C ILE A 226 20.07 -16.96 -9.81
N PRO A 227 20.55 -18.20 -10.02
CA PRO A 227 20.16 -19.33 -9.19
C PRO A 227 20.70 -19.19 -7.77
N LYS A 228 20.01 -19.82 -6.81
CA LYS A 228 20.51 -19.99 -5.45
C LYS A 228 21.79 -20.82 -5.48
N GLY A 229 22.82 -20.40 -4.73
CA GLY A 229 24.08 -21.12 -4.62
C GLY A 229 25.21 -20.24 -4.10
N GLY A 230 26.20 -20.84 -3.43
CA GLY A 230 27.32 -20.10 -2.85
C GLY A 230 26.86 -18.96 -1.93
N SER A 231 27.22 -17.72 -2.30
CA SER A 231 26.85 -16.49 -1.57
C SER A 231 25.46 -15.93 -1.94
N VAL A 232 24.68 -16.62 -2.78
CA VAL A 232 23.34 -16.22 -3.19
C VAL A 232 22.30 -16.97 -2.33
N PRO A 233 21.66 -16.31 -1.35
CA PRO A 233 20.85 -17.00 -0.33
C PRO A 233 19.52 -17.55 -0.84
N ALA A 234 19.02 -17.00 -1.95
CA ALA A 234 17.77 -17.36 -2.62
C ALA A 234 17.89 -17.00 -4.11
N MET A 235 17.12 -17.64 -4.98
CA MET A 235 17.04 -17.24 -6.40
C MET A 235 16.70 -15.75 -6.51
N ILE A 236 17.51 -15.02 -7.28
CA ILE A 236 17.31 -13.60 -7.55
C ILE A 236 16.83 -13.43 -8.98
N LEU A 237 15.72 -12.74 -9.15
CA LEU A 237 15.25 -12.25 -10.44
C LEU A 237 15.78 -10.82 -10.62
N VAL A 238 16.47 -10.58 -11.74
CA VAL A 238 16.75 -9.22 -12.20
C VAL A 238 15.60 -8.81 -13.09
N VAL A 239 14.92 -7.73 -12.73
CA VAL A 239 13.69 -7.30 -13.39
C VAL A 239 13.78 -5.86 -13.89
N LYS A 240 13.17 -5.64 -15.06
CA LYS A 240 12.79 -4.32 -15.55
C LYS A 240 11.41 -3.96 -15.02
N ARG A 241 11.28 -2.79 -14.41
CA ARG A 241 10.01 -2.22 -13.94
C ARG A 241 9.95 -0.73 -14.20
N HIS A 242 8.78 -0.21 -14.57
CA HIS A 242 8.59 1.24 -14.81
C HIS A 242 9.64 1.84 -15.77
N GLY A 243 10.04 1.08 -16.79
CA GLY A 243 11.09 1.48 -17.74
C GLY A 243 12.54 1.34 -17.24
N VAL A 244 12.76 1.01 -15.96
CA VAL A 244 14.07 0.90 -15.32
C VAL A 244 14.50 -0.57 -15.18
N SER A 245 15.62 -0.92 -15.80
CA SER A 245 16.24 -2.26 -15.78
C SER A 245 17.07 -2.50 -14.52
N GLY A 246 17.37 -3.76 -14.21
CA GLY A 246 18.38 -4.12 -13.20
C GLY A 246 17.89 -4.19 -11.75
N SER A 247 16.58 -4.05 -11.47
CA SER A 247 16.08 -4.22 -10.10
C SER A 247 16.22 -5.69 -9.67
N ARG A 248 16.86 -5.95 -8.53
CA ARG A 248 17.03 -7.32 -8.01
C ARG A 248 15.94 -7.63 -6.99
N VAL A 249 15.21 -8.72 -7.20
CA VAL A 249 14.16 -9.19 -6.28
C VAL A 249 14.30 -10.68 -6.00
N VAL A 250 13.92 -11.09 -4.80
CA VAL A 250 13.71 -12.50 -4.45
C VAL A 250 12.22 -12.76 -4.31
N VAL A 251 11.81 -13.99 -4.60
CA VAL A 251 10.42 -14.43 -4.48
C VAL A 251 10.24 -15.17 -3.15
N ILE A 252 9.32 -14.71 -2.30
CA ILE A 252 9.02 -15.30 -1.00
C ILE A 252 7.59 -15.86 -0.97
N ARG A 253 7.46 -17.10 -0.52
CA ARG A 253 6.20 -17.79 -0.27
C ARG A 253 5.67 -17.42 1.12
N VAL A 254 4.39 -17.06 1.19
CA VAL A 254 3.67 -16.70 2.43
C VAL A 254 2.34 -17.41 2.54
#